data_AF-A0A375ICP3-F1
#
_entry.id   AF-A0A375ICP3-F1
#
_cell.length_a   1.000
_cell.length_b   1.000
_cell.length_c   1.000
_cell.angle_alpha   90.00
_cell.angle_beta   90.00
_cell.angle_gamma   90.00
#
_symmetry.space_group_name_H-M   'P 1'
#
loop_
_entity.id
_entity.type
_entity.pdbx_description
1 polymer ?
#
loop_
_entity_poly.entity_id
_entity_poly.type
_entity_poly.pdbx_seq_one_letter_code
_entity_poly.pdbx_strand_id
1 'polypeptide(L)'
;MKKINPRHQNTIRTISSEEVLSIHEQLAFDMASSGDAISPAGVKSEGLLHSAVGRQTTGFGDKLKYSTVEANAATLCYGICCNHPFHNGNKRTALVSMLSHLDRNDRTFDSSVSQDDLYELMKKIAGHGFVDSKKASGTSRISKLMQLLRGFVKKRDVSSVASGL
;
A
#
# COMPACT_ATOMS: atom_id res chain seq x y z
N MET A 1 -0.75 -41.97 -15.40
CA MET A 1 0.04 -40.77 -15.04
C MET A 1 -0.92 -39.64 -14.67
N LYS A 2 -0.83 -39.11 -13.44
CA LYS A 2 -1.72 -38.03 -12.96
C LYS A 2 -1.26 -36.70 -13.58
N LYS A 3 -2.18 -36.02 -14.28
CA LYS A 3 -1.95 -34.68 -14.85
C LYS A 3 -1.58 -33.71 -13.73
N ILE A 4 -0.40 -33.13 -13.79
CA ILE A 4 0.04 -32.07 -12.89
C ILE A 4 -0.78 -30.84 -13.24
N ASN A 5 -1.61 -30.40 -12.30
CA ASN A 5 -2.50 -29.25 -12.46
C ASN A 5 -1.66 -27.97 -12.26
N PRO A 6 -1.46 -27.09 -13.26
CA PRO A 6 -0.76 -25.83 -13.05
C PRO A 6 -1.73 -24.90 -12.32
N ARG A 7 -1.76 -24.99 -10.98
CA ARG A 7 -2.30 -23.92 -10.16
C ARG A 7 -1.49 -22.68 -10.49
N HIS A 8 -2.01 -21.82 -11.35
CA HIS A 8 -1.51 -20.48 -11.56
C HIS A 8 -1.68 -19.73 -10.22
N GLN A 9 -0.71 -19.89 -9.32
CA GLN A 9 -0.56 -18.98 -8.21
C GLN A 9 -0.05 -17.70 -8.84
N ASN A 10 -0.94 -16.75 -9.05
CA ASN A 10 -0.58 -15.44 -9.54
C ASN A 10 0.32 -14.79 -8.49
N THR A 11 1.64 -14.77 -8.72
CA THR A 11 2.61 -14.18 -7.80
C THR A 11 2.29 -12.70 -7.63
N ILE A 12 2.11 -12.26 -6.38
CA ILE A 12 1.90 -10.83 -6.06
C ILE A 12 3.17 -10.08 -6.47
N ARG A 13 3.03 -9.09 -7.35
CA ARG A 13 4.13 -8.25 -7.82
C ARG A 13 4.37 -7.13 -6.81
N THR A 14 5.43 -7.24 -6.03
CA THR A 14 5.79 -6.25 -4.99
C THR A 14 6.42 -4.99 -5.58
N ILE A 15 6.60 -3.96 -4.76
CA ILE A 15 7.43 -2.81 -5.10
C ILE A 15 8.68 -2.83 -4.20
N SER A 16 9.80 -2.31 -4.66
CA SER A 16 11.06 -2.29 -3.90
C SER A 16 11.20 -1.03 -3.03
N SER A 17 12.19 -1.01 -2.13
CA SER A 17 12.51 0.18 -1.33
C SER A 17 12.94 1.35 -2.21
N GLU A 18 13.67 1.07 -3.28
CA GLU A 18 14.14 2.05 -4.26
C GLU A 18 12.97 2.68 -5.03
N GLU A 19 11.96 1.87 -5.36
CA GLU A 19 10.73 2.38 -5.99
C GLU A 19 9.92 3.26 -5.02
N VAL A 20 9.83 2.87 -3.75
CA VAL A 20 9.19 3.70 -2.71
C VAL A 20 9.95 5.00 -2.49
N LEU A 21 11.28 4.98 -2.53
CA LEU A 21 12.13 6.17 -2.48
C LEU A 21 11.89 7.08 -3.70
N SER A 22 11.86 6.51 -4.90
CA SER A 22 11.59 7.25 -6.14
C SER A 22 10.22 7.93 -6.10
N ILE A 23 9.19 7.23 -5.57
CA ILE A 23 7.86 7.82 -5.34
C ILE A 23 7.95 8.99 -4.37
N HIS A 24 8.71 8.87 -3.28
CA HIS A 24 8.88 9.93 -2.30
C HIS A 24 9.56 11.17 -2.89
N GLU A 25 10.63 10.97 -3.66
CA GLU A 25 11.38 12.05 -4.31
C GLU A 25 10.53 12.77 -5.35
N GLN A 26 9.77 12.04 -6.17
CA GLN A 26 8.85 12.63 -7.14
C GLN A 26 7.76 13.45 -6.44
N LEU A 27 7.17 12.93 -5.36
CA LEU A 27 6.18 13.68 -4.58
C LEU A 27 6.77 14.95 -3.95
N ALA A 28 8.01 14.89 -3.46
CA ALA A 28 8.68 16.06 -2.90
C ALA A 28 8.94 17.12 -3.98
N PHE A 29 9.35 16.70 -5.17
CA PHE A 29 9.55 17.56 -6.33
C PHE A 29 8.25 18.22 -6.79
N ASP A 30 7.19 17.44 -7.04
CA ASP A 30 5.90 17.92 -7.53
C ASP A 30 5.25 18.93 -6.55
N MET A 31 5.51 18.76 -5.26
CA MET A 31 4.93 19.60 -4.21
C MET A 31 5.83 20.75 -3.77
N ALA A 32 7.03 20.91 -4.34
CA ALA A 32 8.02 21.91 -3.92
C ALA A 32 7.46 23.35 -3.98
N SER A 33 6.62 23.63 -4.98
CA SER A 33 5.98 24.95 -5.18
C SER A 33 4.57 25.04 -4.59
N SER A 34 4.12 24.00 -3.88
CA SER A 34 2.80 23.97 -3.23
C SER A 34 2.85 24.60 -1.83
N GLY A 35 1.71 25.03 -1.31
CA GLY A 35 1.59 25.48 0.08
C GLY A 35 1.78 24.39 1.15
N ASP A 36 1.96 23.12 0.74
CA ASP A 36 2.17 21.97 1.62
C ASP A 36 3.35 21.10 1.13
N ALA A 37 4.50 21.73 0.88
CA ALA A 37 5.70 21.03 0.44
C ALA A 37 6.13 19.92 1.43
N ILE A 38 6.71 18.83 0.91
CA ILE A 38 7.34 17.79 1.73
C ILE A 38 8.71 18.34 2.18
N SER A 39 8.76 18.91 3.39
CA SER A 39 10.01 19.46 3.94
C SER A 39 10.15 19.17 5.45
N PRO A 40 11.32 18.70 5.93
CA PRO A 40 12.43 18.21 5.13
C PRO A 40 12.05 16.91 4.39
N ALA A 41 12.45 16.81 3.12
CA ALA A 41 12.33 15.59 2.32
C ALA A 41 13.46 14.60 2.63
N GLY A 42 13.32 13.37 2.15
CA GLY A 42 14.36 12.35 2.20
C GLY A 42 14.17 11.29 3.29
N VAL A 43 14.98 10.25 3.19
CA VAL A 43 14.95 9.10 4.09
C VAL A 43 15.47 9.50 5.47
N LYS A 44 14.65 9.27 6.49
CA LYS A 44 15.03 9.38 7.90
C LYS A 44 15.76 8.13 8.38
N SER A 45 15.34 6.95 7.91
CA SER A 45 15.97 5.68 8.26
C SER A 45 15.73 4.60 7.21
N GLU A 46 16.82 4.12 6.61
CA GLU A 46 16.79 2.99 5.66
C GLU A 46 16.24 1.72 6.28
N GLY A 47 16.60 1.44 7.54
CA GLY A 47 16.10 0.27 8.26
C GLY A 47 14.57 0.29 8.42
N LEU A 48 13.98 1.46 8.66
CA LEU A 48 12.52 1.62 8.74
C LEU A 48 11.86 1.49 7.37
N LEU A 49 12.53 1.94 6.29
CA LEU A 49 12.06 1.81 4.92
C LEU A 49 12.04 0.34 4.49
N HIS A 50 13.16 -0.36 4.61
CA HIS A 50 13.26 -1.79 4.32
C HIS A 50 12.32 -2.61 5.20
N SER A 51 12.15 -2.24 6.48
CA SER A 51 11.17 -2.89 7.37
C SER A 51 9.73 -2.69 6.88
N ALA A 52 9.38 -1.49 6.41
CA ALA A 52 8.06 -1.20 5.89
C ALA A 52 7.76 -1.99 4.60
N VAL A 53 8.71 -2.00 3.66
CA VAL A 53 8.58 -2.69 2.36
C VAL A 53 8.66 -4.21 2.52
N GLY A 54 9.52 -4.72 3.39
CA GLY A 54 9.68 -6.15 3.67
C GLY A 54 8.42 -6.83 4.25
N ARG A 55 7.43 -6.05 4.70
CA ARG A 55 6.11 -6.59 5.10
C ARG A 55 5.41 -7.31 3.96
N GLN A 56 5.69 -6.95 2.72
CA GLN A 56 5.11 -7.55 1.52
C GLN A 56 5.52 -9.02 1.32
N THR A 57 6.68 -9.41 1.81
CA THR A 57 7.24 -10.75 1.65
C THR A 57 7.25 -11.56 2.96
N THR A 58 6.66 -11.00 4.03
CA THR A 58 6.55 -11.70 5.32
C THR A 58 5.73 -12.99 5.16
N GLY A 59 6.28 -14.11 5.61
CA GLY A 59 5.67 -15.43 5.46
C GLY A 59 6.45 -16.53 6.19
N PHE A 60 6.04 -17.78 5.97
CA PHE A 60 6.75 -18.95 6.45
C PHE A 60 6.80 -20.01 5.33
N GLY A 61 8.01 -20.48 5.00
CA GLY A 61 8.25 -21.29 3.80
C GLY A 61 7.73 -20.55 2.55
N ASP A 62 7.02 -21.26 1.69
CA ASP A 62 6.48 -20.70 0.44
C ASP A 62 5.14 -19.97 0.62
N LYS A 63 4.71 -19.71 1.87
CA LYS A 63 3.42 -19.08 2.16
C LYS A 63 3.59 -17.68 2.69
N LEU A 64 3.08 -16.70 1.93
CA LEU A 64 2.95 -15.32 2.40
C LEU A 64 1.91 -15.23 3.53
N LYS A 65 2.23 -14.45 4.56
CA LYS A 65 1.30 -14.07 5.63
C LYS A 65 0.16 -13.22 5.07
N TYR A 66 0.46 -12.37 4.10
CA TYR A 66 -0.47 -11.47 3.43
C TYR A 66 -0.59 -11.85 1.95
N SER A 67 -1.34 -12.92 1.71
CA SER A 67 -1.37 -13.64 0.42
C SER A 67 -2.40 -13.11 -0.60
N THR A 68 -3.04 -11.97 -0.33
CA THR A 68 -3.89 -11.28 -1.33
C THR A 68 -3.27 -9.93 -1.67
N VAL A 69 -3.50 -9.43 -2.88
CA VAL A 69 -2.97 -8.15 -3.35
C VAL A 69 -3.39 -7.01 -2.41
N GLU A 70 -4.64 -7.01 -1.98
CA GLU A 70 -5.19 -6.01 -1.06
C GLU A 70 -4.54 -6.15 0.32
N ALA A 71 -4.31 -7.37 0.80
CA ALA A 71 -3.62 -7.57 2.07
C ALA A 71 -2.17 -7.08 2.02
N ASN A 72 -1.48 -7.32 0.90
CA ASN A 72 -0.11 -6.89 0.67
C ASN A 72 0.02 -5.36 0.55
N ALA A 73 -0.88 -4.74 -0.22
CA ALA A 73 -1.00 -3.29 -0.35
C ALA A 73 -1.27 -2.62 1.01
N ALA A 74 -2.19 -3.17 1.80
CA ALA A 74 -2.53 -2.67 3.12
C ALA A 74 -1.32 -2.68 4.07
N THR A 75 -0.50 -3.74 4.04
CA THR A 75 0.64 -3.86 4.96
C THR A 75 1.80 -2.96 4.57
N LEU A 76 2.02 -2.76 3.27
CA LEU A 76 2.94 -1.77 2.73
C LEU A 76 2.53 -0.34 3.16
N CYS A 77 1.27 0.03 2.92
CA CYS A 77 0.72 1.34 3.29
C CYS A 77 0.87 1.59 4.79
N TYR A 78 0.43 0.64 5.62
CA TYR A 78 0.56 0.71 7.07
C TYR A 78 2.02 0.80 7.51
N GLY A 79 2.90 0.00 6.90
CA GLY A 79 4.34 0.01 7.18
C GLY A 79 4.95 1.38 6.97
N ILE A 80 4.79 1.96 5.78
CA ILE A 80 5.37 3.27 5.46
C ILE A 80 4.73 4.35 6.34
N CYS A 81 3.40 4.34 6.47
CA CYS A 81 2.67 5.36 7.21
C CYS A 81 2.98 5.34 8.71
N CYS A 82 3.22 4.19 9.33
CA CYS A 82 3.39 4.08 10.78
C CYS A 82 4.85 3.87 11.22
N ASN A 83 5.72 3.33 10.37
CA ASN A 83 7.15 3.23 10.70
C ASN A 83 7.86 4.60 10.56
N HIS A 84 7.28 5.54 9.79
CA HIS A 84 7.87 6.85 9.49
C HIS A 84 9.31 6.77 8.94
N PRO A 85 9.55 6.08 7.81
CA PRO A 85 10.89 5.96 7.23
C PRO A 85 11.43 7.25 6.64
N PHE A 86 10.59 8.23 6.33
CA PHE A 86 10.98 9.54 5.79
C PHE A 86 10.86 10.65 6.83
N HIS A 87 11.59 11.75 6.63
CA HIS A 87 11.53 12.92 7.51
C HIS A 87 10.14 13.58 7.51
N ASN A 88 9.56 13.76 6.33
CA ASN A 88 8.19 14.21 6.12
C ASN A 88 7.54 13.40 4.99
N GLY A 89 6.27 13.63 4.66
CA GLY A 89 5.62 13.01 3.50
C GLY A 89 5.19 11.54 3.67
N ASN A 90 5.45 10.90 4.82
CA ASN A 90 5.16 9.47 5.06
C ASN A 90 3.74 9.03 4.65
N LYS A 91 2.72 9.82 4.98
CA LYS A 91 1.32 9.54 4.61
C LYS A 91 1.10 9.56 3.09
N ARG A 92 1.66 10.56 2.41
CA ARG A 92 1.54 10.75 0.96
C ARG A 92 2.29 9.63 0.23
N THR A 93 3.54 9.36 0.63
CA THR A 93 4.33 8.27 0.09
C THR A 93 3.66 6.90 0.32
N ALA A 94 3.09 6.66 1.51
CA ALA A 94 2.37 5.42 1.79
C ALA A 94 1.15 5.21 0.87
N LEU A 95 0.35 6.27 0.66
CA LEU A 95 -0.82 6.22 -0.22
C LEU A 95 -0.41 5.94 -1.67
N VAL A 96 0.58 6.66 -2.21
CA VAL A 96 1.01 6.49 -3.61
C VAL A 96 1.72 5.15 -3.82
N SER A 97 2.50 4.69 -2.83
CA SER A 97 3.10 3.34 -2.85
C SER A 97 2.04 2.24 -2.85
N MET A 98 0.97 2.40 -2.07
CA MET A 98 -0.18 1.48 -2.09
C MET A 98 -0.87 1.47 -3.45
N LEU A 99 -1.13 2.65 -4.03
CA LEU A 99 -1.73 2.79 -5.35
C LEU A 99 -0.87 2.14 -6.45
N SER A 100 0.43 2.41 -6.45
CA SER A 100 1.39 1.81 -7.39
C SER A 100 1.46 0.28 -7.26
N HIS A 101 1.43 -0.24 -6.03
CA HIS A 101 1.38 -1.68 -5.80
C HIS A 101 0.07 -2.32 -6.30
N LEU A 102 -1.08 -1.69 -6.04
CA LEU A 102 -2.37 -2.15 -6.57
C LEU A 102 -2.37 -2.13 -8.10
N ASP A 103 -1.87 -1.05 -8.70
CA ASP A 103 -1.77 -0.86 -10.14
C ASP A 103 -0.95 -1.96 -10.81
N ARG A 104 0.23 -2.28 -10.26
CA ARG A 104 1.12 -3.36 -10.74
C ARG A 104 0.47 -4.74 -10.70
N ASN A 105 -0.58 -4.91 -9.90
CA ASN A 105 -1.33 -6.16 -9.71
C ASN A 105 -2.74 -6.10 -10.35
N ASP A 106 -2.95 -5.21 -11.32
CA ASP A 106 -4.20 -5.04 -12.07
C ASP A 106 -5.39 -4.77 -11.14
N ARG A 107 -5.16 -3.96 -10.10
CA ARG A 107 -6.17 -3.52 -9.14
C ARG A 107 -6.30 -2.01 -9.18
N THR A 108 -7.52 -1.56 -8.94
CA THR A 108 -7.85 -0.14 -8.79
C THR A 108 -8.92 0.04 -7.73
N PHE A 109 -9.01 1.24 -7.18
CA PHE A 109 -10.17 1.60 -6.36
C PHE A 109 -11.44 1.57 -7.21
N ASP A 110 -12.54 1.16 -6.59
CA ASP A 110 -13.86 1.27 -7.17
C ASP A 110 -14.21 2.76 -7.39
N SER A 111 -14.99 3.04 -8.43
CA SER A 111 -15.40 4.39 -8.79
C SER A 111 -16.29 5.05 -7.72
N SER A 112 -16.88 4.26 -6.82
CA SER A 112 -17.62 4.74 -5.65
C SER A 112 -16.70 5.26 -4.52
N VAL A 113 -15.40 4.93 -4.55
CA VAL A 113 -14.44 5.39 -3.53
C VAL A 113 -14.00 6.81 -3.87
N SER A 114 -14.41 7.75 -3.04
CA SER A 114 -14.08 9.17 -3.22
C SER A 114 -12.69 9.53 -2.68
N GLN A 115 -12.23 10.73 -3.00
CA GLN A 115 -11.01 11.27 -2.39
C GLN A 115 -11.15 11.43 -0.87
N ASP A 116 -12.34 11.78 -0.38
CA ASP A 116 -12.64 11.90 1.05
C ASP A 116 -12.55 10.55 1.76
N ASP A 117 -13.00 9.46 1.12
CA ASP A 117 -12.86 8.10 1.66
C ASP A 117 -11.38 7.71 1.83
N LEU A 118 -10.55 8.03 0.82
CA LEU A 118 -9.11 7.79 0.89
C LEU A 118 -8.43 8.68 1.94
N TYR A 119 -8.86 9.92 2.07
CA TYR A 119 -8.37 10.84 3.10
C TYR A 119 -8.69 10.33 4.50
N GLU A 120 -9.94 9.92 4.75
CA GLU A 120 -10.36 9.35 6.03
C GLU A 120 -9.68 8.00 6.32
N LEU A 121 -9.45 7.18 5.29
CA LEU A 121 -8.65 5.97 5.41
C LEU A 121 -7.23 6.28 5.91
N MET A 122 -6.55 7.23 5.28
CA MET A 122 -5.19 7.63 5.66
C MET A 122 -5.14 8.28 7.05
N LYS A 123 -6.14 9.07 7.42
CA LYS A 123 -6.29 9.60 8.78
C LYS A 123 -6.43 8.49 9.82
N LYS A 124 -7.23 7.46 9.55
CA LYS A 124 -7.40 6.31 10.47
C LYS A 124 -6.10 5.52 10.64
N ILE A 125 -5.33 5.34 9.56
CA ILE A 125 -4.02 4.67 9.62
C ILE A 125 -3.05 5.49 10.50
N ALA A 126 -2.94 6.79 10.22
CA ALA A 126 -1.98 7.67 10.91
C ALA A 126 -2.35 7.96 12.38
N GLY A 127 -3.64 8.16 12.68
CA GLY A 127 -4.12 8.44 14.04
C GLY A 127 -4.22 7.20 14.93
N HIS A 128 -3.75 6.04 14.47
CA HIS A 128 -3.97 4.74 15.09
C HIS A 128 -5.45 4.39 15.35
N GLY A 129 -6.39 5.08 14.70
CA GLY A 129 -7.84 5.13 14.98
C GLY A 129 -8.64 3.84 14.76
N PHE A 130 -7.97 2.70 14.61
CA PHE A 130 -8.58 1.37 14.63
C PHE A 130 -8.70 0.79 16.05
N VAL A 131 -8.55 1.62 17.10
CA VAL A 131 -8.64 1.22 18.50
C VAL A 131 -10.11 1.09 18.93
N ASP A 132 -10.57 -0.15 19.13
CA ASP A 132 -11.58 -0.39 20.16
C ASP A 132 -10.82 -0.45 21.49
N SER A 133 -11.16 0.42 22.43
CA SER A 133 -10.48 0.71 23.70
C SER A 133 -10.37 -0.47 24.68
N LYS A 134 -10.64 -1.71 24.26
CA LYS A 134 -10.60 -2.89 25.14
C LYS A 134 -9.79 -4.10 24.66
N LYS A 135 -9.25 -4.16 23.43
CA LYS A 135 -8.36 -5.26 22.97
C LYS A 135 -7.40 -4.83 21.86
N ALA A 136 -6.31 -4.13 22.19
CA ALA A 136 -5.35 -3.67 21.20
C ALA A 136 -4.22 -4.69 20.97
N SER A 137 -4.44 -5.70 20.12
CA SER A 137 -3.34 -6.39 19.44
C SER A 137 -3.12 -5.73 18.07
N GLY A 138 -1.86 -5.50 17.67
CA GLY A 138 -1.52 -4.90 16.37
C GLY A 138 -2.13 -5.66 15.17
N THR A 139 -2.42 -6.95 15.35
CA THR A 139 -3.13 -7.82 14.40
C THR A 139 -4.55 -7.33 14.10
N SER A 140 -5.23 -6.68 15.05
CA SER A 140 -6.60 -6.17 14.87
C SER A 140 -6.66 -4.99 13.88
N ARG A 141 -5.69 -4.07 13.96
CA ARG A 141 -5.69 -2.84 13.13
C ARG A 141 -5.44 -3.15 11.65
N ILE A 142 -4.42 -3.96 11.38
CA ILE A 142 -4.05 -4.31 10.02
C ILE A 142 -5.14 -5.17 9.37
N SER A 143 -5.81 -6.04 10.15
CA SER A 143 -6.95 -6.81 9.65
C SER A 143 -8.14 -5.92 9.25
N LYS A 144 -8.47 -4.88 10.04
CA LYS A 144 -9.51 -3.90 9.67
C LYS A 144 -9.15 -3.13 8.40
N LEU A 145 -7.90 -2.70 8.26
CA LEU A 145 -7.41 -2.05 7.04
C LEU A 145 -7.53 -2.97 5.81
N MET A 146 -7.14 -4.24 5.94
CA MET A 146 -7.29 -5.22 4.86
C MET A 146 -8.76 -5.42 4.47
N GLN A 147 -9.66 -5.48 5.45
CA GLN A 147 -11.10 -5.64 5.19
C GLN A 147 -11.67 -4.42 4.46
N LEU A 148 -11.31 -3.21 4.88
CA LEU A 148 -11.70 -1.98 4.18
C LEU A 148 -11.16 -1.96 2.75
N LEU A 149 -9.86 -2.25 2.58
CA LEU A 149 -9.23 -2.21 1.27
C LEU A 149 -9.82 -3.25 0.31
N ARG A 150 -10.21 -4.43 0.82
CA ARG A 150 -10.94 -5.44 0.04
C ARG A 150 -12.30 -4.97 -0.44
N GLY A 151 -13.01 -4.14 0.33
CA GLY A 151 -14.28 -3.56 -0.09
C GLY A 151 -14.13 -2.42 -1.11
N PHE A 152 -12.98 -1.76 -1.09
CA PHE A 152 -12.69 -0.60 -1.93
C PHE A 152 -12.04 -0.95 -3.27
N VAL A 153 -11.39 -2.10 -3.38
CA VAL A 153 -10.57 -2.47 -4.53
C VAL A 153 -11.29 -3.45 -5.46
N LYS A 154 -11.24 -3.17 -6.76
CA LYS A 154 -11.70 -4.07 -7.83
C LYS A 154 -10.57 -4.42 -8.81
N LYS A 155 -10.79 -5.47 -9.60
CA LYS A 155 -9.93 -5.75 -10.76
C LYS A 155 -10.09 -4.62 -11.77
N ARG A 156 -8.98 -4.16 -12.34
CA ARG A 156 -9.02 -3.18 -13.42
C ARG A 156 -9.65 -3.81 -14.66
N ASP A 157 -10.65 -3.13 -15.21
CA ASP A 157 -11.18 -3.49 -16.52
C ASP A 157 -10.30 -2.85 -17.60
N VAL A 158 -9.58 -3.68 -18.34
CA VAL A 158 -8.72 -3.27 -19.46
C VAL A 158 -9.44 -3.34 -20.81
N SER A 159 -10.73 -3.67 -20.84
CA SER A 159 -11.49 -3.82 -22.09
C SER A 159 -11.91 -2.48 -22.74
N SER A 160 -11.73 -1.34 -22.06
CA SER A 160 -12.14 -0.02 -22.58
C SER A 160 -11.04 0.79 -23.29
N VAL A 161 -9.77 0.37 -23.21
CA VAL A 161 -8.64 1.08 -23.84
C VAL A 161 -8.36 0.66 -25.29
N ALA A 162 -9.01 -0.41 -25.78
CA ALA A 162 -8.80 -0.93 -27.13
C ALA A 162 -9.65 -0.26 -28.23
N SER A 163 -10.50 0.71 -27.88
CA SER A 163 -11.44 1.34 -28.82
C SER A 163 -11.04 2.76 -29.27
N GLY A 164 -9.81 3.18 -28.96
CA GLY A 164 -9.34 4.57 -29.14
C GLY A 164 -8.18 4.75 -30.12
N LEU A 165 -7.91 3.77 -31.00
CA LEU A 165 -6.97 3.89 -32.11
C LEU A 165 -7.66 3.65 -33.44
#